data_AF-A0AAE1EC72-F1
#
_entry.id   AF-A0AAE1EC72-F1
#
_cell.length_a   1.000
_cell.length_b   1.000
_cell.length_c   1.000
_cell.angle_alpha   90.00
_cell.angle_beta   90.00
_cell.angle_gamma   90.00
#
_symmetry.space_group_name_H-M   'P 1'
#
loop_
_entity.id
_entity.type
_entity.pdbx_description
1 polymer ?
#
loop_
_entity_poly.entity_id
_entity_poly.type
_entity_poly.pdbx_seq_one_letter_code
_entity_poly.pdbx_strand_id
1 'polypeptide(L)'
;MISWKYIEMLYERDSKFPIRMVPKLTRRHIAMLPFANLSVKLAVQILSHSVAAGITTMVHYGDLPPEAMTTSHFVEEFDKLFNCFNSSSRNGKAPMSHAISSSTEHVIFLREKLRWLDSIKPLNKSGTLPCIHGWKLTIACLLDLWDDLSNNYNVSFLITNRLNQDCLENMFSVVRGKGGHRINPDCREFRSALTQIMVDAILVPGKGSNCQADLDTFLFNLDNITAKGATHAIRTRLHQDVPRLIQPIVQNCASAYVLEVVEKDVVAYISGYVAKKLTGVVCELCKADLIQESHVTDSSFFLSVKQYRHLQEGGLTMPSPALQHCLQTAEIAF
;
A
#
# COMPACT_ATOMS: atom_id res chain seq x y z
N MET A 1 -14.11 -11.32 -18.00
CA MET A 1 -15.16 -10.99 -17.01
C MET A 1 -14.51 -10.76 -15.66
N ILE A 2 -14.90 -9.71 -14.93
CA ILE A 2 -14.39 -9.45 -13.57
C ILE A 2 -15.15 -10.34 -12.58
N SER A 3 -14.45 -11.06 -11.69
CA SER A 3 -15.12 -11.96 -10.75
C SER A 3 -14.40 -12.05 -9.41
N TRP A 4 -15.20 -11.96 -8.33
CA TRP A 4 -14.74 -12.16 -6.95
C TRP A 4 -14.07 -13.53 -6.73
N LYS A 5 -14.56 -14.55 -7.45
CA LYS A 5 -14.05 -15.92 -7.40
C LYS A 5 -12.53 -16.00 -7.54
N TYR A 6 -11.92 -15.16 -8.40
CA TYR A 6 -10.47 -15.22 -8.62
C TYR A 6 -9.66 -14.70 -7.43
N ILE A 7 -10.23 -13.78 -6.63
CA ILE A 7 -9.61 -13.30 -5.38
C ILE A 7 -9.74 -14.37 -4.29
N GLU A 8 -10.86 -15.11 -4.27
CA GLU A 8 -11.04 -16.26 -3.38
C GLU A 8 -10.05 -17.38 -3.72
N MET A 9 -9.94 -17.75 -5.00
CA MET A 9 -8.97 -18.76 -5.46
C MET A 9 -7.52 -18.35 -5.15
N LEU A 10 -7.17 -17.07 -5.37
CA LEU A 10 -5.86 -16.53 -4.97
C LEU A 10 -5.62 -16.77 -3.47
N TYR A 11 -6.59 -16.40 -2.61
CA TYR A 11 -6.45 -16.58 -1.17
C TYR A 11 -6.34 -18.06 -0.78
N GLU A 12 -7.18 -18.92 -1.33
CA GLU A 12 -7.20 -20.36 -1.03
C GLU A 12 -5.89 -21.06 -1.42
N ARG A 13 -5.27 -20.64 -2.53
CA ARG A 13 -3.97 -21.17 -2.96
C ARG A 13 -2.84 -20.58 -2.12
N ASP A 14 -2.79 -19.25 -2.01
CA ASP A 14 -1.72 -18.53 -1.31
C ASP A 14 -1.67 -18.86 0.19
N SER A 15 -2.82 -19.10 0.83
CA SER A 15 -2.89 -19.40 2.26
C SER A 15 -2.33 -20.78 2.65
N LYS A 16 -2.08 -21.66 1.67
CA LYS A 16 -1.47 -22.98 1.90
C LYS A 16 0.06 -22.92 1.87
N PHE A 17 0.63 -21.88 1.29
CA PHE A 17 2.08 -21.72 1.23
C PHE A 17 2.64 -21.26 2.59
N PRO A 18 3.79 -21.80 3.03
CA PRO A 18 4.49 -21.34 4.24
C PRO A 18 4.85 -19.85 4.11
N ILE A 19 5.40 -19.46 2.96
CA ILE A 19 5.60 -18.05 2.60
C ILE A 19 4.52 -17.60 1.63
N ARG A 20 3.73 -16.65 2.10
CA ARG A 20 2.64 -16.08 1.32
C ARG A 20 3.11 -14.96 0.40
N MET A 21 2.61 -14.98 -0.82
CA MET A 21 2.76 -13.94 -1.83
C MET A 21 1.96 -12.68 -1.49
N VAL A 22 0.76 -12.86 -0.92
CA VAL A 22 -0.15 -11.77 -0.57
C VAL A 22 -0.55 -11.85 0.92
N PRO A 23 0.39 -11.71 1.86
CA PRO A 23 0.16 -12.00 3.28
C PRO A 23 -0.90 -11.10 3.94
N LYS A 24 -1.14 -9.90 3.38
CA LYS A 24 -2.17 -8.97 3.85
C LYS A 24 -3.60 -9.44 3.52
N LEU A 25 -3.77 -10.27 2.49
CA LEU A 25 -5.06 -10.85 2.14
C LEU A 25 -5.35 -12.01 3.11
N THR A 26 -6.20 -11.77 4.09
CA THR A 26 -6.55 -12.73 5.16
C THR A 26 -7.98 -13.22 5.04
N ARG A 27 -8.35 -14.28 5.79
CA ARG A 27 -9.73 -14.80 5.87
C ARG A 27 -10.78 -13.72 6.12
N ARG A 28 -10.44 -12.65 6.87
CA ARG A 28 -11.35 -11.52 7.15
C ARG A 28 -11.82 -10.79 5.88
N HIS A 29 -11.01 -10.78 4.83
CA HIS A 29 -11.34 -10.18 3.54
C HIS A 29 -12.35 -11.03 2.77
N ILE A 30 -12.19 -12.36 2.86
CA ILE A 30 -13.01 -13.31 2.10
C ILE A 30 -14.34 -13.60 2.80
N ALA A 31 -14.31 -13.85 4.11
CA ALA A 31 -15.47 -14.27 4.88
C ALA A 31 -16.51 -13.15 5.12
N MET A 32 -16.20 -11.90 4.75
CA MET A 32 -17.06 -10.71 4.90
C MET A 32 -17.87 -10.71 6.22
N LEU A 33 -17.17 -10.89 7.34
CA LEU A 33 -17.77 -10.90 8.68
C LEU A 33 -18.56 -9.60 8.94
N PRO A 34 -19.52 -9.60 9.88
CA PRO A 34 -20.21 -8.37 10.28
C PRO A 34 -19.23 -7.22 10.56
N PHE A 35 -19.54 -6.02 10.07
CA PHE A 35 -18.72 -4.80 10.14
C PHE A 35 -17.44 -4.79 9.29
N ALA A 36 -17.05 -5.92 8.65
CA ALA A 36 -15.91 -5.92 7.73
C ALA A 36 -16.16 -5.04 6.49
N ASN A 37 -17.41 -4.92 6.08
CA ASN A 37 -17.86 -4.04 4.98
C ASN A 37 -17.72 -2.54 5.28
N LEU A 38 -17.53 -2.14 6.54
CA LEU A 38 -17.24 -0.75 6.92
C LEU A 38 -15.74 -0.45 6.95
N SER A 39 -14.88 -1.47 6.78
CA SER A 39 -13.44 -1.29 6.86
C SER A 39 -12.84 -0.93 5.50
N VAL A 40 -12.59 0.37 5.29
CA VAL A 40 -11.83 0.86 4.13
C VAL A 40 -10.50 0.14 3.99
N LYS A 41 -9.82 -0.14 5.12
CA LYS A 41 -8.56 -0.90 5.14
C LYS A 41 -8.67 -2.26 4.45
N LEU A 42 -9.73 -3.04 4.72
CA LEU A 42 -9.90 -4.35 4.09
C LEU A 42 -10.15 -4.20 2.58
N ALA A 43 -11.01 -3.24 2.19
CA ALA A 43 -11.30 -2.98 0.78
C ALA A 43 -10.05 -2.56 -0.01
N VAL A 44 -9.24 -1.65 0.55
CA VAL A 44 -7.98 -1.20 -0.07
C VAL A 44 -6.96 -2.33 -0.17
N GLN A 45 -6.90 -3.23 0.82
CA GLN A 45 -6.01 -4.40 0.77
C GLN A 45 -6.42 -5.39 -0.34
N ILE A 46 -7.72 -5.60 -0.55
CA ILE A 46 -8.27 -6.38 -1.67
C ILE A 46 -7.92 -5.73 -3.01
N LEU A 47 -8.17 -4.43 -3.14
CA LEU A 47 -7.95 -3.66 -4.36
C LEU A 47 -6.53 -3.10 -4.45
N SER A 48 -5.52 -3.93 -4.13
CA SER A 48 -4.13 -3.49 -4.09
C SER A 48 -3.28 -4.05 -5.23
N HIS A 49 -2.22 -3.32 -5.60
CA HIS A 49 -1.20 -3.80 -6.53
C HIS A 49 -0.63 -5.18 -6.12
N SER A 50 -0.58 -5.46 -4.82
CA SER A 50 -0.11 -6.76 -4.33
C SER A 50 -1.05 -7.92 -4.68
N VAL A 51 -2.36 -7.68 -4.68
CA VAL A 51 -3.37 -8.67 -5.10
C VAL A 51 -3.32 -8.83 -6.61
N ALA A 52 -3.26 -7.74 -7.38
CA ALA A 52 -3.14 -7.79 -8.84
C ALA A 52 -1.89 -8.59 -9.28
N ALA A 53 -0.73 -8.25 -8.72
CA ALA A 53 0.51 -8.97 -8.97
C ALA A 53 0.39 -10.46 -8.60
N GLY A 54 -0.27 -10.78 -7.49
CA GLY A 54 -0.48 -12.16 -7.08
C GLY A 54 -1.34 -12.97 -8.05
N ILE A 55 -2.45 -12.38 -8.53
CA ILE A 55 -3.28 -13.00 -9.57
C ILE A 55 -2.46 -13.22 -10.84
N THR A 56 -1.70 -12.21 -11.29
CA THR A 56 -0.91 -12.30 -12.52
C THR A 56 0.16 -13.38 -12.44
N THR A 57 0.86 -13.50 -11.31
CA THR A 57 1.85 -14.56 -11.09
C THR A 57 1.22 -15.94 -11.07
N MET A 58 0.09 -16.12 -10.37
CA MET A 58 -0.57 -17.43 -10.35
C MET A 58 -1.17 -17.81 -11.72
N VAL A 59 -1.60 -16.85 -12.53
CA VAL A 59 -1.99 -17.13 -13.92
C VAL A 59 -0.78 -17.58 -14.75
N HIS A 60 0.36 -16.91 -14.58
CA HIS A 60 1.59 -17.24 -15.32
C HIS A 60 2.04 -18.69 -15.07
N TYR A 61 1.96 -19.16 -13.83
CA TYR A 61 2.30 -20.54 -13.46
C TYR A 61 1.17 -21.56 -13.64
N GLY A 62 0.00 -21.13 -14.11
CA GLY A 62 -1.15 -22.01 -14.33
C GLY A 62 -1.94 -22.41 -13.08
N ASP A 63 -1.66 -21.81 -11.92
CA ASP A 63 -2.44 -21.98 -10.68
C ASP A 63 -3.82 -21.31 -10.75
N LEU A 64 -3.95 -20.25 -11.56
CA LEU A 64 -5.21 -19.57 -11.85
C LEU A 64 -5.50 -19.58 -13.35
N PRO A 65 -6.79 -19.60 -13.75
CA PRO A 65 -7.17 -19.60 -15.15
C PRO A 65 -6.88 -18.23 -15.81
N PRO A 66 -6.55 -18.19 -17.12
CA PRO A 66 -6.20 -16.94 -17.82
C PRO A 66 -7.23 -15.81 -17.70
N GLU A 67 -8.51 -16.16 -17.56
CA GLU A 67 -9.63 -15.23 -17.38
C GLU A 67 -9.47 -14.36 -16.12
N ALA A 68 -8.72 -14.83 -15.12
CA ALA A 68 -8.41 -14.08 -13.91
C ALA A 68 -7.60 -12.79 -14.20
N MET A 69 -6.90 -12.71 -15.34
CA MET A 69 -6.17 -11.51 -15.76
C MET A 69 -7.07 -10.28 -15.89
N THR A 70 -8.34 -10.47 -16.29
CA THR A 70 -9.29 -9.34 -16.33
C THR A 70 -9.51 -8.75 -14.94
N THR A 71 -9.55 -9.61 -13.91
CA THR A 71 -9.73 -9.19 -12.51
C THR A 71 -8.44 -8.57 -11.96
N SER A 72 -7.28 -9.12 -12.29
CA SER A 72 -5.98 -8.50 -11.97
C SER A 72 -5.90 -7.06 -12.49
N HIS A 73 -6.19 -6.86 -13.78
CA HIS A 73 -6.19 -5.51 -14.37
C HIS A 73 -7.21 -4.58 -13.70
N PHE A 74 -8.41 -5.08 -13.39
CA PHE A 74 -9.41 -4.29 -12.66
C PHE A 74 -8.91 -3.84 -11.28
N VAL A 75 -8.29 -4.75 -10.52
CA VAL A 75 -7.71 -4.46 -9.20
C VAL A 75 -6.60 -3.41 -9.31
N GLU A 76 -5.71 -3.56 -10.28
CA GLU A 76 -4.60 -2.63 -10.52
C GLU A 76 -5.09 -1.21 -10.89
N GLU A 77 -6.14 -1.11 -11.70
CA GLU A 77 -6.71 0.19 -12.08
C GLU A 77 -7.40 0.89 -10.90
N PHE A 78 -8.04 0.13 -10.01
CA PHE A 78 -8.58 0.69 -8.77
C PHE A 78 -7.51 1.06 -7.75
N ASP A 79 -6.39 0.32 -7.66
CA ASP A 79 -5.24 0.70 -6.82
C ASP A 79 -4.70 2.07 -7.24
N LYS A 80 -4.48 2.28 -8.55
CA LYS A 80 -4.02 3.57 -9.09
C LYS A 80 -5.02 4.69 -8.88
N LEU A 81 -6.32 4.42 -9.09
CA LEU A 81 -7.37 5.40 -8.77
C LEU A 81 -7.34 5.76 -7.29
N PHE A 82 -7.29 4.78 -6.38
CA PHE A 82 -7.24 5.04 -4.95
C PHE A 82 -6.00 5.86 -4.56
N ASN A 83 -4.82 5.52 -5.10
CA ASN A 83 -3.60 6.29 -4.89
C ASN A 83 -3.73 7.74 -5.37
N CYS A 84 -4.33 7.96 -6.55
CA CYS A 84 -4.59 9.29 -7.12
C CYS A 84 -5.47 10.16 -6.22
N PHE A 85 -6.49 9.57 -5.61
CA PHE A 85 -7.43 10.28 -4.73
C PHE A 85 -6.99 10.33 -3.26
N ASN A 86 -5.85 9.69 -2.93
CA ASN A 86 -5.33 9.64 -1.57
C ASN A 86 -3.83 9.96 -1.50
N SER A 87 -3.36 10.86 -2.37
CA SER A 87 -1.98 11.33 -2.31
C SER A 87 -1.79 12.24 -1.10
N SER A 88 -0.80 11.92 -0.26
CA SER A 88 -0.42 12.69 0.93
C SER A 88 0.91 13.45 0.79
N SER A 89 1.60 13.28 -0.34
CA SER A 89 2.94 13.87 -0.53
C SER A 89 3.18 14.26 -1.98
N ARG A 90 4.05 15.25 -2.18
CA ARG A 90 4.45 15.69 -3.52
C ARG A 90 5.18 14.60 -4.31
N ASN A 91 5.95 13.75 -3.62
CA ASN A 91 6.72 12.67 -4.22
C ASN A 91 6.22 11.32 -3.66
N GLY A 92 5.26 10.73 -4.35
CA GLY A 92 4.72 9.41 -4.05
C GLY A 92 5.63 8.29 -4.56
N LYS A 93 5.67 7.16 -3.84
CA LYS A 93 6.47 5.97 -4.22
C LYS A 93 5.71 4.98 -5.11
N ALA A 94 4.38 5.02 -5.04
CA ALA A 94 3.50 4.18 -5.83
C ALA A 94 2.94 4.96 -7.03
N PRO A 95 2.50 4.28 -8.10
CA PRO A 95 1.87 4.94 -9.24
C PRO A 95 0.68 5.81 -8.78
N MET A 96 0.60 7.03 -9.30
CA MET A 96 -0.43 8.02 -8.98
C MET A 96 -0.52 8.41 -7.49
N SER A 97 0.41 8.00 -6.62
CA SER A 97 0.38 8.36 -5.19
C SER A 97 0.99 9.73 -4.88
N HIS A 98 1.33 10.49 -5.92
CA HIS A 98 2.00 11.78 -5.82
C HIS A 98 1.03 12.94 -6.10
N ALA A 99 1.39 14.14 -5.67
CA ALA A 99 0.49 15.30 -5.83
C ALA A 99 0.23 15.60 -7.31
N ILE A 100 -0.99 16.07 -7.62
CA ILE A 100 -1.34 16.53 -8.96
C ILE A 100 -0.59 17.83 -9.23
N SER A 101 0.07 17.94 -10.37
CA SER A 101 0.65 19.18 -10.88
C SER A 101 0.57 19.25 -12.40
N SER A 102 0.89 20.43 -12.97
CA SER A 102 0.91 20.65 -14.42
C SER A 102 1.92 19.76 -15.17
N SER A 103 2.94 19.25 -14.47
CA SER A 103 3.96 18.38 -15.03
C SER A 103 3.65 16.88 -14.90
N THR A 104 2.55 16.52 -14.22
CA THR A 104 2.20 15.12 -13.94
C THR A 104 1.13 14.60 -14.89
N GLU A 105 1.10 13.29 -15.06
CA GLU A 105 0.21 12.58 -15.98
C GLU A 105 -1.25 12.43 -15.46
N HIS A 106 -1.56 12.97 -14.27
CA HIS A 106 -2.86 12.79 -13.62
C HIS A 106 -4.06 13.20 -14.47
N VAL A 107 -4.01 14.33 -15.18
CA VAL A 107 -5.13 14.80 -16.01
C VAL A 107 -5.42 13.81 -17.14
N ILE A 108 -4.37 13.28 -17.78
CA ILE A 108 -4.49 12.29 -18.85
C ILE A 108 -5.03 10.99 -18.27
N PHE A 109 -4.42 10.51 -17.19
CA PHE A 109 -4.84 9.30 -16.48
C PHE A 109 -6.32 9.35 -16.08
N LEU A 110 -6.78 10.43 -15.45
CA LEU A 110 -8.17 10.60 -14.99
C LEU A 110 -9.16 10.62 -16.15
N ARG A 111 -8.83 11.28 -17.27
CA ARG A 111 -9.66 11.27 -18.49
C ARG A 111 -9.76 9.88 -19.10
N GLU A 112 -8.67 9.11 -19.11
CA GLU A 112 -8.71 7.72 -19.52
C GLU A 112 -9.55 6.86 -18.58
N LYS A 113 -9.43 7.08 -17.25
CA LYS A 113 -10.21 6.33 -16.26
C LYS A 113 -11.71 6.62 -16.39
N LEU A 114 -12.13 7.84 -16.75
CA LEU A 114 -13.54 8.13 -17.06
C LEU A 114 -14.08 7.21 -18.16
N ARG A 115 -13.34 7.05 -19.27
CA ARG A 115 -13.72 6.14 -20.37
C ARG A 115 -13.70 4.68 -19.95
N TRP A 116 -12.72 4.29 -19.15
CA TRP A 116 -12.62 2.93 -18.62
C TRP A 116 -13.79 2.59 -17.68
N LEU A 117 -14.18 3.51 -16.79
CA LEU A 117 -15.33 3.33 -15.91
C LEU A 117 -16.65 3.14 -16.69
N ASP A 118 -16.78 3.76 -17.86
CA ASP A 118 -17.95 3.54 -18.74
C ASP A 118 -18.03 2.12 -19.31
N SER A 119 -16.90 1.44 -19.46
CA SER A 119 -16.84 0.05 -19.91
C SER A 119 -17.28 -0.95 -18.83
N ILE A 120 -17.30 -0.55 -17.55
CA ILE A 120 -17.71 -1.41 -16.44
C ILE A 120 -19.23 -1.47 -16.38
N LYS A 121 -19.79 -2.65 -16.59
CA LYS A 121 -21.23 -2.91 -16.53
C LYS A 121 -21.55 -4.02 -15.53
N PRO A 122 -22.67 -3.91 -14.79
CA PRO A 122 -23.09 -4.98 -13.89
C PRO A 122 -23.50 -6.22 -14.69
N LEU A 123 -23.17 -7.40 -14.15
CA LEU A 123 -23.65 -8.65 -14.71
C LEU A 123 -25.16 -8.77 -14.47
N ASN A 124 -25.92 -9.03 -15.53
CA ASN A 124 -27.37 -9.27 -15.48
C ASN A 124 -28.24 -8.10 -15.00
N LYS A 125 -27.76 -6.84 -15.07
CA LYS A 125 -28.58 -5.65 -14.80
C LYS A 125 -28.34 -4.59 -15.87
N SER A 126 -29.38 -3.85 -16.19
CA SER A 126 -29.25 -2.61 -16.97
C SER A 126 -28.91 -1.44 -16.05
N GLY A 127 -28.16 -0.48 -16.57
CA GLY A 127 -27.75 0.73 -15.84
C GLY A 127 -26.33 0.68 -15.27
N THR A 128 -25.94 1.82 -14.70
CA THR A 128 -24.61 2.02 -14.11
C THR A 128 -24.68 1.76 -12.61
N LEU A 129 -23.67 1.07 -12.07
CA LEU A 129 -23.56 0.88 -10.62
C LEU A 129 -23.43 2.25 -9.92
N PRO A 130 -24.16 2.51 -8.82
CA PRO A 130 -24.10 3.81 -8.13
C PRO A 130 -22.68 4.21 -7.74
N CYS A 131 -21.84 3.26 -7.32
CA CYS A 131 -20.44 3.52 -7.01
C CYS A 131 -19.61 3.95 -8.23
N ILE A 132 -19.86 3.38 -9.41
CA ILE A 132 -19.19 3.76 -10.66
C ILE A 132 -19.65 5.16 -11.10
N HIS A 133 -20.94 5.48 -10.94
CA HIS A 133 -21.43 6.83 -11.15
C HIS A 133 -20.75 7.84 -10.20
N GLY A 134 -20.64 7.49 -8.92
CA GLY A 134 -19.91 8.28 -7.92
C GLY A 134 -18.47 8.54 -8.34
N TRP A 135 -17.72 7.50 -8.71
CA TRP A 135 -16.35 7.64 -9.22
C TRP A 135 -16.25 8.58 -10.41
N LYS A 136 -17.15 8.47 -11.38
CA LYS A 136 -17.15 9.38 -12.54
C LYS A 136 -17.38 10.84 -12.13
N LEU A 137 -18.32 11.08 -11.22
CA LEU A 137 -18.59 12.41 -10.69
C LEU A 137 -17.37 12.96 -9.94
N THR A 138 -16.78 12.18 -9.04
CA THR A 138 -15.60 12.59 -8.27
C THR A 138 -14.41 12.91 -9.19
N ILE A 139 -14.19 12.12 -10.25
CA ILE A 139 -13.14 12.40 -11.23
C ILE A 139 -13.41 13.70 -12.00
N ALA A 140 -14.65 13.92 -12.46
CA ALA A 140 -15.00 15.15 -13.14
C ALA A 140 -14.78 16.37 -12.22
N CYS A 141 -15.25 16.32 -10.98
CA CYS A 141 -15.06 17.40 -10.01
C CYS A 141 -13.58 17.65 -9.69
N LEU A 142 -12.75 16.61 -9.59
CA LEU A 142 -11.32 16.76 -9.35
C LEU A 142 -10.60 17.43 -10.54
N LEU A 143 -10.99 17.07 -11.76
CA LEU A 143 -10.46 17.70 -12.97
C LEU A 143 -10.83 19.19 -13.03
N ASP A 144 -12.10 19.51 -12.78
CA ASP A 144 -12.58 20.90 -12.78
C ASP A 144 -11.93 21.72 -11.66
N LEU A 145 -11.83 21.15 -10.45
CA LEU A 145 -11.15 21.78 -9.33
C LEU A 145 -9.68 22.06 -9.65
N TRP A 146 -8.97 21.08 -10.22
CA TRP A 146 -7.57 21.25 -10.56
C TRP A 146 -7.38 22.34 -11.62
N ASP A 147 -8.22 22.37 -12.65
CA ASP A 147 -8.18 23.39 -13.70
C ASP A 147 -8.37 24.81 -13.14
N ASP A 148 -9.36 24.99 -12.26
CA ASP A 148 -9.61 26.27 -11.59
C ASP A 148 -8.43 26.69 -10.70
N LEU A 149 -7.94 25.79 -9.84
CA LEU A 149 -6.82 26.07 -8.95
C LEU A 149 -5.52 26.39 -9.71
N SER A 150 -5.23 25.68 -10.80
CA SER A 150 -4.02 25.90 -11.57
C SER A 150 -4.08 27.17 -12.41
N ASN A 151 -5.21 27.43 -13.06
CA ASN A 151 -5.34 28.53 -14.02
C ASN A 151 -5.68 29.87 -13.36
N ASN A 152 -6.51 29.87 -12.30
CA ASN A 152 -7.02 31.09 -11.70
C ASN A 152 -6.31 31.48 -10.39
N TYR A 153 -5.70 30.52 -9.69
CA TYR A 153 -5.11 30.75 -8.36
C TYR A 153 -3.61 30.46 -8.27
N ASN A 154 -2.94 30.13 -9.39
CA ASN A 154 -1.51 29.81 -9.45
C ASN A 154 -1.09 28.70 -8.46
N VAL A 155 -1.97 27.72 -8.21
CA VAL A 155 -1.65 26.59 -7.33
C VAL A 155 -0.70 25.64 -8.06
N SER A 156 0.49 25.43 -7.50
CA SER A 156 1.54 24.62 -8.13
C SER A 156 1.31 23.10 -8.06
N PHE A 157 0.61 22.63 -7.01
CA PHE A 157 0.25 21.23 -6.86
C PHE A 157 -0.94 21.05 -5.93
N LEU A 158 -1.63 19.90 -6.04
CA LEU A 158 -2.78 19.53 -5.23
C LEU A 158 -2.56 18.17 -4.54
N ILE A 159 -2.73 18.15 -3.22
CA ILE A 159 -2.68 16.94 -2.38
C ILE A 159 -4.11 16.44 -2.18
N THR A 160 -4.45 15.32 -2.82
CA THR A 160 -5.82 14.81 -2.91
C THR A 160 -6.34 14.14 -1.64
N ASN A 161 -5.47 13.64 -0.76
CA ASN A 161 -5.89 13.15 0.57
C ASN A 161 -6.61 14.26 1.37
N ARG A 162 -6.33 15.55 1.11
CA ARG A 162 -7.03 16.66 1.78
C ARG A 162 -8.46 16.90 1.30
N LEU A 163 -8.93 16.16 0.29
CA LEU A 163 -10.25 16.30 -0.30
C LEU A 163 -11.23 15.22 0.19
N ASN A 164 -10.80 14.32 1.07
CA ASN A 164 -11.65 13.32 1.69
C ASN A 164 -12.12 13.76 3.09
N GLN A 165 -13.03 12.98 3.68
CA GLN A 165 -13.59 13.25 5.00
C GLN A 165 -12.85 12.49 6.12
N ASP A 166 -11.70 11.87 5.84
CA ASP A 166 -11.00 11.00 6.80
C ASP A 166 -10.57 11.80 8.03
N CYS A 167 -10.13 13.05 7.86
CA CYS A 167 -9.78 13.94 8.96
C CYS A 167 -10.96 14.18 9.93
N LEU A 168 -12.18 14.26 9.40
CA LEU A 168 -13.40 14.39 10.19
C LEU A 168 -13.76 13.08 10.91
N GLU A 169 -13.60 11.94 10.23
CA GLU A 169 -13.82 10.61 10.82
C GLU A 169 -12.82 10.28 11.94
N ASN A 170 -11.56 10.71 11.77
CA ASN A 170 -10.52 10.63 12.78
C ASN A 170 -10.88 11.47 14.00
N MET A 171 -11.33 12.71 13.81
CA MET A 171 -11.83 13.56 14.91
C MET A 171 -12.95 12.86 15.68
N PHE A 172 -13.94 12.27 15.00
CA PHE A 172 -15.01 11.53 15.68
C PHE A 172 -14.49 10.33 16.48
N SER A 173 -13.42 9.68 16.02
CA SER A 173 -12.79 8.59 16.76
C SER A 173 -12.08 9.09 18.02
N VAL A 174 -11.43 10.26 17.97
CA VAL A 174 -10.87 10.92 19.16
C VAL A 174 -11.98 11.27 20.16
N VAL A 175 -13.10 11.81 19.69
CA VAL A 175 -14.27 12.11 20.54
C VAL A 175 -14.79 10.86 21.25
N ARG A 176 -14.98 9.75 20.52
CA ARG A 176 -15.42 8.47 21.10
C ARG A 176 -14.41 7.85 22.08
N GLY A 177 -13.12 8.19 21.95
CA GLY A 177 -12.06 7.74 22.84
C GLY A 177 -12.00 8.49 24.18
N LYS A 178 -12.53 9.73 24.24
CA LYS A 178 -12.58 10.54 25.47
C LYS A 178 -13.60 9.95 26.47
N GLY A 179 -13.38 10.20 27.76
CA GLY A 179 -14.32 9.79 28.81
C GLY A 179 -14.43 8.28 29.05
N GLY A 180 -13.38 7.51 28.75
CA GLY A 180 -13.35 6.05 29.01
C GLY A 180 -13.88 5.19 27.85
N HIS A 181 -13.64 5.59 26.59
CA HIS A 181 -14.07 4.84 25.40
C HIS A 181 -15.60 4.67 25.28
N ARG A 182 -16.35 5.75 25.53
CA ARG A 182 -17.80 5.75 25.30
C ARG A 182 -18.10 5.88 23.81
N ILE A 183 -18.36 4.75 23.17
CA ILE A 183 -18.55 4.62 21.70
C ILE A 183 -19.71 5.50 21.18
N ASN A 184 -20.75 5.69 21.99
CA ASN A 184 -21.92 6.50 21.64
C ASN A 184 -22.13 7.62 22.69
N PRO A 185 -21.41 8.76 22.55
CA PRO A 185 -21.63 9.91 23.43
C PRO A 185 -22.98 10.56 23.14
N ASP A 186 -23.63 11.11 24.17
CA ASP A 186 -24.78 11.99 23.96
C ASP A 186 -24.35 13.39 23.49
N CYS A 187 -25.30 14.27 23.16
CA CYS A 187 -24.99 15.62 22.66
C CYS A 187 -24.16 16.47 23.63
N ARG A 188 -24.36 16.31 24.94
CA ARG A 188 -23.63 17.07 25.97
C ARG A 188 -22.21 16.54 26.09
N GLU A 189 -22.06 15.23 26.07
CA GLU A 189 -20.76 14.55 26.11
C GLU A 189 -19.93 14.84 24.86
N PHE A 190 -20.56 14.79 23.68
CA PHE A 190 -19.93 15.16 22.43
C PHE A 190 -19.42 16.61 22.49
N ARG A 191 -20.28 17.55 22.92
CA ARG A 191 -19.89 18.96 23.07
C ARG A 191 -18.71 19.11 24.03
N SER A 192 -18.76 18.47 25.20
CA SER A 192 -17.68 18.54 26.19
C SER A 192 -16.37 17.94 25.66
N ALA A 193 -16.42 16.77 25.01
CA ALA A 193 -15.25 16.13 24.42
C ALA A 193 -14.65 16.97 23.29
N LEU A 194 -15.49 17.54 22.42
CA LEU A 194 -15.06 18.41 21.34
C LEU A 194 -14.40 19.70 21.88
N THR A 195 -15.02 20.35 22.87
CA THR A 195 -14.42 21.52 23.55
C THR A 195 -13.06 21.16 24.14
N GLN A 196 -12.95 20.01 24.80
CA GLN A 196 -11.68 19.56 25.35
C GLN A 196 -10.63 19.32 24.26
N ILE A 197 -10.98 18.68 23.14
CA ILE A 197 -10.06 18.47 22.01
C ILE A 197 -9.56 19.81 21.46
N MET A 198 -10.45 20.79 21.28
CA MET A 198 -10.07 22.13 20.80
C MET A 198 -9.14 22.84 21.77
N VAL A 199 -9.42 22.76 23.08
CA VAL A 199 -8.57 23.38 24.11
C VAL A 199 -7.21 22.67 24.21
N ASP A 200 -7.19 21.34 24.17
CA ASP A 200 -5.97 20.52 24.15
C ASP A 200 -5.09 20.90 22.94
N ALA A 201 -5.69 21.05 21.76
CA ALA A 201 -5.02 21.51 20.54
C ALA A 201 -4.37 22.89 20.69
N ILE A 202 -5.03 23.83 21.37
CA ILE A 202 -4.53 25.19 21.59
C ILE A 202 -3.42 25.22 22.65
N LEU A 203 -3.54 24.41 23.71
CA LEU A 203 -2.69 24.52 24.91
C LEU A 203 -1.53 23.52 24.95
N VAL A 204 -1.58 22.42 24.21
CA VAL A 204 -0.57 21.35 24.27
C VAL A 204 0.19 21.27 22.94
N PRO A 205 1.47 21.70 22.88
CA PRO A 205 2.29 21.47 21.70
C PRO A 205 2.49 19.97 21.49
N GLY A 206 2.03 19.47 20.34
CA GLY A 206 1.97 18.04 20.04
C GLY A 206 3.31 17.33 20.17
N LYS A 207 3.43 16.44 21.16
CA LYS A 207 4.49 15.42 21.22
C LYS A 207 3.85 14.03 21.17
N GLY A 208 4.08 13.33 20.05
CA GLY A 208 3.98 11.87 19.91
C GLY A 208 2.62 11.26 20.21
N SER A 209 1.76 11.15 19.20
CA SER A 209 0.58 10.28 19.22
C SER A 209 0.87 8.98 18.44
N ASN A 210 0.31 7.86 18.92
CA ASN A 210 0.48 6.51 18.39
C ASN A 210 -0.45 6.18 17.19
N CYS A 211 -1.22 7.16 16.70
CA CYS A 211 -2.00 7.01 15.47
C CYS A 211 -1.12 7.32 14.26
N GLN A 212 -1.38 6.68 13.12
CA GLN A 212 -0.72 7.02 11.86
C GLN A 212 -0.87 8.53 11.64
N ALA A 213 0.25 9.24 11.50
CA ALA A 213 0.26 10.69 11.39
C ALA A 213 -0.51 11.10 10.14
N ASP A 214 -1.76 11.52 10.32
CA ASP A 214 -2.45 12.35 9.35
C ASP A 214 -2.33 13.82 9.78
N LEU A 215 -2.43 14.72 8.83
CA LEU A 215 -2.32 16.17 9.05
C LEU A 215 -3.60 16.75 9.68
N ASP A 216 -4.37 15.97 10.42
CA ASP A 216 -5.50 16.44 11.24
C ASP A 216 -5.08 17.58 12.17
N THR A 217 -3.78 17.63 12.52
CA THR A 217 -3.15 18.76 13.20
C THR A 217 -3.51 20.10 12.57
N PHE A 218 -3.75 20.21 11.25
CA PHE A 218 -4.18 21.45 10.59
C PHE A 218 -5.59 21.92 10.98
N LEU A 219 -6.55 21.01 11.21
CA LEU A 219 -7.87 21.38 11.75
C LEU A 219 -7.74 21.98 13.16
N PHE A 220 -6.60 21.73 13.79
CA PHE A 220 -6.24 22.11 15.14
C PHE A 220 -5.11 23.17 15.19
N ASN A 221 -4.44 23.48 14.07
CA ASN A 221 -3.28 24.37 13.98
C ASN A 221 -3.65 25.64 13.21
N LEU A 222 -3.72 26.74 13.95
CA LEU A 222 -3.72 28.10 13.42
C LEU A 222 -2.28 28.62 13.23
N ASP A 223 -1.41 27.85 12.59
CA ASP A 223 0.02 28.16 12.41
C ASP A 223 0.32 29.43 11.59
N ASN A 224 -0.70 30.19 11.16
CA ASN A 224 -0.53 31.51 10.54
C ASN A 224 -0.21 32.65 11.52
N ILE A 225 -0.04 32.39 12.83
CA ILE A 225 0.14 33.48 13.81
C ILE A 225 1.54 33.60 14.42
N THR A 226 2.43 32.60 14.44
CA THR A 226 3.77 32.82 15.01
C THR A 226 4.88 31.93 14.48
N ALA A 227 6.05 32.53 14.29
CA ALA A 227 7.22 31.98 13.63
C ALA A 227 8.03 30.97 14.46
N LYS A 228 8.54 29.96 13.73
CA LYS A 228 9.71 29.05 13.92
C LYS A 228 10.37 28.90 15.31
N GLY A 229 10.53 27.64 15.72
CA GLY A 229 11.52 27.19 16.71
C GLY A 229 12.09 25.81 16.35
N ALA A 230 13.39 25.61 16.59
CA ALA A 230 14.29 24.66 15.94
C ALA A 230 14.14 23.16 16.28
N THR A 231 14.63 22.33 15.35
CA THR A 231 14.75 20.86 15.43
C THR A 231 15.97 20.42 16.25
N HIS A 232 15.78 19.43 17.13
CA HIS A 232 16.88 18.68 17.75
C HIS A 232 17.03 17.31 17.09
N ALA A 233 18.23 17.02 16.58
CA ALA A 233 18.61 15.72 16.02
C ALA A 233 18.86 14.70 17.14
N ILE A 234 18.21 13.54 17.05
CA ILE A 234 18.54 12.36 17.87
C ILE A 234 19.57 11.53 17.08
N ARG A 235 20.79 11.41 17.63
CA ARG A 235 21.79 10.44 17.17
C ARG A 235 21.46 9.07 17.77
N THR A 236 21.12 8.10 16.93
CA THR A 236 21.03 6.69 17.33
C THR A 236 22.44 6.09 17.34
N ARG A 237 22.87 5.53 18.48
CA ARG A 237 24.11 4.73 18.56
C ARG A 237 23.89 3.40 17.85
N LEU A 238 24.77 3.05 16.93
CA LEU A 238 24.91 1.69 16.40
C LEU A 238 25.56 0.84 17.49
N HIS A 239 24.83 -0.12 18.05
CA HIS A 239 25.45 -1.21 18.80
C HIS A 239 26.11 -2.17 17.80
N GLN A 240 27.43 -2.24 17.85
CA GLN A 240 28.23 -3.28 17.21
C GLN A 240 28.28 -4.49 18.15
N ASP A 241 27.31 -5.38 18.04
CA ASP A 241 27.44 -6.74 18.54
C ASP A 241 26.89 -7.66 17.44
N VAL A 242 27.79 -8.19 16.60
CA VAL A 242 27.48 -9.29 15.68
C VAL A 242 27.61 -10.57 16.49
N PRO A 243 26.53 -11.32 16.76
CA PRO A 243 26.67 -12.62 17.42
C PRO A 243 27.48 -13.55 16.50
N ARG A 244 28.64 -14.00 16.97
CA ARG A 244 29.42 -15.09 16.36
C ARG A 244 28.71 -16.42 16.56
N LEU A 245 27.59 -16.64 15.89
CA LEU A 245 26.94 -17.95 15.79
C LEU A 245 26.28 -18.08 14.41
N ILE A 246 27.11 -18.31 13.39
CA ILE A 246 26.66 -19.10 12.23
C ILE A 246 27.34 -20.46 12.38
N GLN A 247 26.78 -21.31 13.24
CA GLN A 247 26.93 -22.75 12.98
C GLN A 247 26.15 -23.04 11.69
N PRO A 248 26.62 -23.95 10.83
CA PRO A 248 25.83 -24.37 9.69
C PRO A 248 24.57 -25.05 10.21
N ILE A 249 23.43 -24.34 10.17
CA ILE A 249 22.10 -24.87 10.53
C ILE A 249 21.68 -26.02 9.58
N VAL A 250 22.47 -26.28 8.53
CA VAL A 250 22.14 -27.21 7.45
C VAL A 250 22.18 -28.69 7.86
N GLN A 251 22.66 -29.06 9.04
CA GLN A 251 23.01 -30.46 9.28
C GLN A 251 21.89 -31.37 9.80
N ASN A 252 20.64 -30.91 9.97
CA ASN A 252 19.54 -31.80 10.42
C ASN A 252 18.11 -31.41 9.99
N CYS A 253 17.92 -30.76 8.84
CA CYS A 253 16.56 -30.49 8.35
C CYS A 253 16.07 -31.64 7.45
N ALA A 254 15.51 -32.66 8.11
CA ALA A 254 14.78 -33.76 7.46
C ALA A 254 13.34 -33.34 7.11
N SER A 255 13.18 -32.21 6.41
CA SER A 255 11.90 -31.85 5.79
C SER A 255 11.99 -32.19 4.30
N ALA A 256 11.11 -33.07 3.82
CA ALA A 256 11.01 -33.44 2.40
C ALA A 256 10.26 -32.36 1.58
N TYR A 257 10.16 -31.14 2.11
CA TYR A 257 9.39 -30.08 1.48
C TYR A 257 10.16 -29.52 0.29
N VAL A 258 9.57 -29.66 -0.90
CA VAL A 258 10.12 -29.12 -2.14
C VAL A 258 9.30 -27.89 -2.49
N LEU A 259 9.93 -26.73 -2.43
CA LEU A 259 9.31 -25.46 -2.83
C LEU A 259 8.81 -25.54 -4.28
N GLU A 260 7.53 -25.24 -4.47
CA GLU A 260 6.93 -25.04 -5.79
C GLU A 260 7.58 -23.82 -6.49
N VAL A 261 7.42 -23.72 -7.82
CA VAL A 261 8.01 -22.62 -8.61
C VAL A 261 7.50 -21.26 -8.10
N VAL A 262 6.22 -21.17 -7.76
CA VAL A 262 5.59 -19.96 -7.23
C VAL A 262 6.21 -19.54 -5.90
N GLU A 263 6.52 -20.49 -5.01
CA GLU A 263 7.14 -20.21 -3.72
C GLU A 263 8.59 -19.75 -3.88
N LYS A 264 9.34 -20.37 -4.80
CA LYS A 264 10.72 -19.94 -5.13
C LYS A 264 10.75 -18.49 -5.60
N ASP A 265 9.73 -18.06 -6.33
CA ASP A 265 9.59 -16.69 -6.82
C ASP A 265 9.27 -15.69 -5.68
N VAL A 266 8.47 -16.10 -4.69
CA VAL A 266 8.27 -15.32 -3.45
C VAL A 266 9.56 -15.23 -2.63
N VAL A 267 10.31 -16.34 -2.52
CA VAL A 267 11.64 -16.34 -1.86
C VAL A 267 12.61 -15.42 -2.61
N ALA A 268 12.58 -15.37 -3.94
CA ALA A 268 13.39 -14.43 -4.72
C ALA A 268 13.01 -12.97 -4.41
N TYR A 269 11.72 -12.65 -4.29
CA TYR A 269 11.29 -11.32 -3.86
C TYR A 269 11.81 -10.95 -2.45
N ILE A 270 11.73 -11.88 -1.49
CA ILE A 270 12.25 -11.67 -0.13
C ILE A 270 13.77 -11.53 -0.13
N SER A 271 14.46 -12.33 -0.93
CA SER A 271 15.92 -12.28 -1.12
C SER A 271 16.34 -10.91 -1.62
N GLY A 272 15.58 -10.30 -2.54
CA GLY A 272 15.81 -8.94 -3.01
C GLY A 272 15.67 -7.90 -1.90
N TYR A 273 14.67 -8.05 -1.02
CA TYR A 273 14.52 -7.20 0.16
C TYR A 273 15.71 -7.33 1.12
N VAL A 274 16.15 -8.56 1.40
CA VAL A 274 17.32 -8.84 2.25
C VAL A 274 18.57 -8.21 1.65
N ALA A 275 18.81 -8.40 0.34
CA ALA A 275 19.92 -7.78 -0.37
C ALA A 275 19.90 -6.26 -0.19
N LYS A 276 18.76 -5.60 -0.46
CA LYS A 276 18.59 -4.14 -0.30
C LYS A 276 18.90 -3.63 1.11
N LYS A 277 18.64 -4.44 2.14
CA LYS A 277 18.96 -4.09 3.54
C LYS A 277 20.43 -4.26 3.86
N LEU A 278 21.07 -5.29 3.31
CA LEU A 278 22.48 -5.60 3.58
C LEU A 278 23.44 -4.71 2.77
N THR A 279 23.06 -4.25 1.58
CA THR A 279 23.93 -3.45 0.71
C THR A 279 24.38 -2.12 1.29
N GLY A 280 23.65 -1.58 2.27
CA GLY A 280 24.06 -0.38 3.01
C GLY A 280 25.05 -0.64 4.15
N VAL A 281 25.37 -1.91 4.43
CA VAL A 281 26.15 -2.33 5.61
C VAL A 281 27.40 -3.14 5.24
N VAL A 282 27.43 -3.78 4.06
CA VAL A 282 28.54 -4.64 3.61
C VAL A 282 29.51 -3.91 2.68
N CYS A 283 30.71 -4.48 2.46
CA CYS A 283 31.69 -3.94 1.52
C CYS A 283 31.24 -4.13 0.04
N GLU A 284 31.86 -3.39 -0.89
CA GLU A 284 31.48 -3.42 -2.32
C GLU A 284 31.65 -4.81 -2.96
N LEU A 285 32.59 -5.64 -2.51
CA LEU A 285 32.73 -7.02 -2.99
C LEU A 285 31.53 -7.88 -2.56
N CYS A 286 31.16 -7.87 -1.28
CA CYS A 286 29.98 -8.59 -0.80
C CYS A 286 28.69 -8.06 -1.43
N LYS A 287 28.63 -6.76 -1.74
CA LYS A 287 27.49 -6.17 -2.44
C LYS A 287 27.35 -6.73 -3.86
N ALA A 288 28.46 -6.90 -4.58
CA ALA A 288 28.48 -7.57 -5.88
C ALA A 288 28.06 -9.05 -5.78
N ASP A 289 28.39 -9.73 -4.67
CA ASP A 289 27.98 -11.12 -4.45
C ASP A 289 26.50 -11.28 -4.07
N LEU A 290 25.84 -10.22 -3.57
CA LEU A 290 24.43 -10.25 -3.13
C LEU A 290 23.43 -9.86 -4.21
N ILE A 291 23.85 -9.14 -5.24
CA ILE A 291 23.00 -8.57 -6.28
C ILE A 291 23.45 -9.08 -7.65
N GLN A 292 22.52 -9.24 -8.59
CA GLN A 292 22.83 -9.49 -9.99
C GLN A 292 22.25 -8.39 -10.90
N GLU A 293 22.81 -8.26 -12.10
CA GLU A 293 22.20 -7.43 -13.16
C GLU A 293 20.87 -8.04 -13.63
N SER A 294 19.95 -7.15 -14.01
CA SER A 294 18.53 -7.44 -14.19
C SER A 294 18.23 -8.32 -15.42
N HIS A 295 18.33 -9.64 -15.24
CA HIS A 295 17.74 -10.62 -16.15
C HIS A 295 16.51 -11.25 -15.49
N VAL A 296 15.35 -11.14 -16.15
CA VAL A 296 14.12 -11.83 -15.74
C VAL A 296 14.28 -13.31 -16.08
N THR A 297 14.34 -14.14 -15.04
CA THR A 297 14.21 -15.60 -15.14
C THR A 297 12.80 -16.02 -14.70
N ASP A 298 12.38 -17.24 -15.06
CA ASP A 298 11.12 -17.82 -14.59
C ASP A 298 11.00 -17.86 -13.07
N SER A 299 12.11 -17.78 -12.31
CA SER A 299 12.13 -17.71 -10.83
C SER A 299 12.13 -16.29 -10.26
N SER A 300 11.91 -15.28 -11.09
CA SER A 300 11.84 -13.85 -10.71
C SER A 300 10.65 -13.12 -11.32
N PHE A 301 9.68 -13.86 -11.86
CA PHE A 301 8.52 -13.29 -12.53
C PHE A 301 7.71 -12.41 -11.59
N PHE A 302 7.40 -12.89 -10.37
CA PHE A 302 6.69 -12.16 -9.34
C PHE A 302 7.41 -10.88 -8.94
N LEU A 303 8.74 -10.92 -8.82
CA LEU A 303 9.55 -9.74 -8.55
C LEU A 303 9.37 -8.71 -9.68
N SER A 304 9.40 -9.16 -10.94
CA SER A 304 9.18 -8.29 -12.10
C SER A 304 7.78 -7.67 -12.15
N VAL A 305 6.76 -8.43 -11.75
CA VAL A 305 5.36 -7.97 -11.70
C VAL A 305 5.12 -7.02 -10.53
N LYS A 306 5.79 -7.25 -9.39
CA LYS A 306 5.76 -6.38 -8.21
C LYS A 306 6.56 -5.10 -8.38
N GLN A 307 7.49 -5.07 -9.31
CA GLN A 307 8.24 -3.87 -9.62
C GLN A 307 7.35 -2.91 -10.39
N TYR A 308 7.15 -1.71 -9.82
CA TYR A 308 6.47 -0.66 -10.57
C TYR A 308 7.28 -0.26 -11.80
N ARG A 309 6.67 -0.37 -12.98
CA ARG A 309 7.30 -0.13 -14.29
C ARG A 309 7.92 1.27 -14.47
N HIS A 310 7.48 2.26 -13.68
CA HIS A 310 7.97 3.63 -13.76
C HIS A 310 9.26 3.89 -12.94
N LEU A 311 9.69 2.95 -12.10
CA LEU A 311 10.93 3.04 -11.33
C LEU A 311 12.04 2.26 -12.05
N GLN A 312 12.70 2.89 -13.02
CA GLN A 312 13.88 2.31 -13.68
C GLN A 312 15.12 2.31 -12.76
N GLU A 313 15.23 3.27 -11.84
CA GLU A 313 16.26 3.33 -10.79
C GLU A 313 15.62 3.30 -9.39
N GLY A 314 16.20 2.53 -8.46
CA GLY A 314 15.76 2.50 -7.05
C GLY A 314 14.53 1.63 -6.72
N GLY A 315 14.09 0.80 -7.67
CA GLY A 315 12.98 -0.15 -7.52
C GLY A 315 13.27 -1.34 -6.59
N LEU A 316 12.82 -2.53 -7.01
CA LEU A 316 13.13 -3.79 -6.32
C LEU A 316 14.53 -4.25 -6.69
N THR A 317 15.25 -4.81 -5.73
CA THR A 317 16.62 -5.29 -5.92
C THR A 317 16.58 -6.74 -6.38
N MET A 318 17.29 -7.05 -7.47
CA MET A 318 17.47 -8.41 -7.95
C MET A 318 18.55 -9.13 -7.13
N PRO A 319 18.21 -10.17 -6.36
CA PRO A 319 19.18 -10.90 -5.56
C PRO A 319 19.99 -11.86 -6.43
N SER A 320 21.25 -12.09 -6.04
CA SER A 320 22.10 -13.08 -6.69
C SER A 320 21.55 -14.52 -6.51
N PRO A 321 21.88 -15.46 -7.42
CA PRO A 321 21.43 -16.84 -7.31
C PRO A 321 21.92 -17.53 -6.03
N ALA A 322 23.12 -17.14 -5.55
CA ALA A 322 23.69 -17.65 -4.30
C ALA A 322 22.85 -17.23 -3.08
N LEU A 323 22.41 -15.97 -3.02
CA LEU A 323 21.55 -15.49 -1.95
C LEU A 323 20.17 -16.15 -2.00
N GLN A 324 19.60 -16.29 -3.20
CA GLN A 324 18.33 -17.00 -3.40
C GLN A 324 18.41 -18.44 -2.91
N HIS A 325 19.46 -19.18 -3.30
CA HIS A 325 19.65 -20.56 -2.88
C HIS A 325 19.84 -20.70 -1.37
N CYS A 326 20.59 -19.78 -0.75
CA CYS A 326 20.77 -19.71 0.69
C CYS A 326 19.42 -19.55 1.42
N LEU A 327 18.59 -18.60 0.97
CA LEU A 327 17.29 -18.35 1.59
C LEU A 327 16.25 -19.44 1.29
N GLN A 328 16.30 -20.08 0.12
CA GLN A 328 15.48 -21.28 -0.15
C GLN A 328 15.84 -22.43 0.79
N THR A 329 17.14 -22.65 1.01
CA THR A 329 17.62 -23.70 1.93
C THR A 329 17.24 -23.38 3.38
N ALA A 330 17.36 -22.11 3.77
CA ALA A 330 16.90 -21.66 5.08
C ALA A 330 15.40 -21.88 5.25
N GLU A 331 14.58 -21.57 4.24
CA GLU A 331 13.13 -21.75 4.33
C GLU A 331 12.73 -23.21 4.46
N ILE A 332 13.35 -24.13 3.72
CA ILE A 332 13.08 -25.58 3.83
C ILE A 332 13.45 -26.11 5.23
N ALA A 333 14.40 -25.44 5.89
CA ALA A 333 14.90 -25.79 7.21
C ALA A 333 14.05 -25.28 8.39
N PHE A 334 13.26 -24.22 8.19
CA PHE A 334 12.38 -23.61 9.20
C PHE A 334 10.95 -24.18 9.17
#